data_AF-A0A8T6NI75-F1
#
_entry.id   AF-A0A8T6NI75-F1
#
_cell.length_a   1.000
_cell.length_b   1.000
_cell.length_c   1.000
_cell.angle_alpha   90.00
_cell.angle_beta   90.00
_cell.angle_gamma   90.00
#
_symmetry.space_group_name_H-M   'P 1'
#
loop_
_entity.id
_entity.type
_entity.pdbx_description
1 polymer ?
#
loop_
_entity_poly.entity_id
_entity_poly.type
_entity_poly.pdbx_seq_one_letter_code
_entity_poly.pdbx_strand_id
1 'polypeptide(L)'
;MGAWAYLMAAIACEVIATASLKPTNGFTSPLPSAVVLIGYMAAFYFLSLCLEEIPIGVAYAVWSGVGIISIAVVSYLIYNQRPDSSAIIGMAFIITGIVIMRLFSDVRID
;
A
#
# COMPACT_ATOMS: atom_id res chain seq x y z
N MET A 1 -12.56 -16.18 3.42
CA MET A 1 -12.82 -14.72 3.38
C MET A 1 -12.39 -14.27 1.99
N GLY A 2 -13.17 -13.49 1.26
CA GLY A 2 -12.84 -13.21 -0.16
C GLY A 2 -11.47 -12.54 -0.30
N ALA A 3 -10.71 -12.86 -1.36
CA ALA A 3 -9.36 -12.34 -1.58
C ALA A 3 -9.24 -10.81 -1.45
N TRP A 4 -10.29 -10.06 -1.81
CA TRP A 4 -10.37 -8.61 -1.61
C TRP A 4 -10.28 -8.16 -0.15
N ALA A 5 -10.79 -8.95 0.80
CA ALA A 5 -10.66 -8.67 2.22
C ALA A 5 -9.21 -8.86 2.70
N TYR A 6 -8.51 -9.88 2.21
CA TYR A 6 -7.09 -10.06 2.47
C TYR A 6 -6.25 -8.93 1.86
N LEU A 7 -6.60 -8.48 0.66
CA LEU A 7 -5.94 -7.31 0.03
C LEU A 7 -6.09 -6.05 0.88
N MET A 8 -7.30 -5.77 1.37
CA MET A 8 -7.55 -4.62 2.26
C MET A 8 -6.79 -4.73 3.58
N ALA A 9 -6.73 -5.94 4.17
CA ALA A 9 -5.94 -6.18 5.37
C ALA A 9 -4.43 -5.99 5.11
N ALA A 10 -3.92 -6.46 3.96
CA ALA A 10 -2.54 -6.28 3.55
C ALA A 10 -2.18 -4.78 3.46
N ILE A 11 -3.02 -4.00 2.78
CA ILE A 11 -2.85 -2.55 2.65
C ILE A 11 -2.89 -1.87 4.02
N ALA A 12 -3.82 -2.24 4.90
CA ALA A 12 -3.90 -1.63 6.23
C ALA A 12 -2.62 -1.91 7.05
N CYS A 13 -2.13 -3.15 7.04
CA CYS A 13 -0.88 -3.52 7.69
C CYS A 13 0.33 -2.76 7.12
N GLU A 14 0.40 -2.63 5.79
CA GLU A 14 1.44 -1.88 5.12
C GLU A 14 1.40 -0.40 5.53
N VAL A 15 0.24 0.25 5.47
CA VAL A 15 0.10 1.67 5.81
C VAL A 15 0.54 1.93 7.25
N ILE A 16 0.19 1.04 8.19
CA ILE A 16 0.63 1.13 9.59
C ILE A 16 2.15 0.96 9.70
N ALA A 17 2.73 -0.01 8.99
CA ALA A 17 4.17 -0.24 8.96
C ALA A 17 4.90 0.97 8.37
N THR A 18 4.46 1.47 7.22
CA THR A 18 5.08 2.62 6.54
C THR A 18 4.94 3.90 7.35
N ALA A 19 3.78 4.15 7.97
CA ALA A 19 3.62 5.27 8.88
C ALA A 19 4.61 5.16 10.06
N SER A 20 4.80 3.96 10.58
CA SER A 20 5.73 3.71 11.70
C SER A 20 7.21 3.78 11.31
N LEU A 21 7.58 3.90 10.03
CA LEU A 21 8.98 4.02 9.61
C LEU A 21 9.64 5.30 10.10
N LYS A 22 8.95 6.43 10.00
CA LYS A 22 9.51 7.74 10.37
C LYS A 22 9.97 7.81 11.84
N PRO A 23 9.20 7.33 12.84
CA PRO A 23 9.64 7.31 14.23
C PRO A 23 10.72 6.26 14.57
N THR A 24 11.13 5.39 13.62
CA THR A 24 12.24 4.45 13.87
C THR A 24 13.60 5.15 14.00
N ASN A 25 13.75 6.38 13.48
CA ASN A 25 15.02 7.08 13.35
C ASN A 25 16.13 6.21 12.68
N GLY A 26 15.76 5.50 11.61
CA GLY A 26 16.68 4.58 10.94
C GLY A 26 16.90 3.31 11.75
N PHE A 27 15.83 2.75 12.31
CA PHE A 27 15.83 1.52 13.12
C PHE A 27 16.60 1.58 14.45
N THR A 28 16.89 2.77 14.98
CA THR A 28 17.49 2.93 16.31
C THR A 28 16.48 2.76 17.44
N SER A 29 15.19 3.01 17.19
CA SER A 29 14.14 2.83 18.19
C SER A 29 13.51 1.44 18.08
N PRO A 30 13.61 0.55 19.10
CA PRO A 30 13.26 -0.86 18.97
C PRO A 30 11.76 -1.12 18.85
N LEU A 31 10.93 -0.31 19.53
CA LEU A 31 9.48 -0.48 19.53
C LEU A 31 8.84 -0.20 18.15
N PRO A 32 9.05 0.98 17.52
CA PRO A 32 8.54 1.22 16.16
C PRO A 32 9.20 0.31 15.12
N SER A 33 10.47 -0.08 15.31
CA SER A 33 11.14 -1.03 14.41
C SER A 33 10.45 -2.40 14.40
N ALA A 34 10.05 -2.90 15.57
CA ALA A 34 9.30 -4.15 15.67
C ALA A 34 7.93 -4.05 14.96
N VAL A 35 7.22 -2.92 15.12
CA VAL A 35 5.94 -2.67 14.44
C VAL A 35 6.11 -2.66 12.93
N VAL A 36 7.15 -2.00 12.41
CA VAL A 36 7.47 -1.98 10.97
C VAL A 36 7.70 -3.40 10.45
N LEU A 37 8.55 -4.18 11.13
CA LEU A 37 8.89 -5.54 10.70
C LEU A 37 7.68 -6.46 10.71
N ILE A 38 6.92 -6.47 11.81
CA ILE A 38 5.72 -7.30 11.94
C ILE A 38 4.63 -6.85 10.96
N GLY A 39 4.44 -5.55 10.80
CA GLY A 39 3.44 -4.98 9.89
C GLY A 39 3.74 -5.33 8.43
N TYR A 40 5.00 -5.21 7.98
CA TYR A 40 5.38 -5.64 6.64
C TYR A 40 5.26 -7.15 6.44
N MET A 41 5.68 -7.96 7.42
CA MET A 41 5.52 -9.42 7.33
C MET A 41 4.04 -9.81 7.21
N ALA A 42 3.16 -9.20 8.01
CA ALA A 42 1.72 -9.42 7.92
C ALA A 42 1.15 -8.95 6.57
N ALA A 43 1.58 -7.78 6.08
CA ALA A 43 1.14 -7.26 4.80
C ALA A 43 1.48 -8.21 3.64
N PHE A 44 2.73 -8.68 3.57
CA PHE A 44 3.15 -9.63 2.54
C PHE A 44 2.46 -10.99 2.68
N TYR A 45 2.21 -11.45 3.89
CA TYR A 45 1.45 -12.67 4.11
C TYR A 45 0.03 -12.56 3.54
N PHE A 46 -0.73 -11.52 3.92
CA PHE A 46 -2.08 -11.31 3.40
C PHE A 46 -2.12 -11.06 1.89
N LEU A 47 -1.11 -10.37 1.35
CA LEU A 47 -0.96 -10.20 -0.08
C LEU A 47 -0.78 -11.56 -0.77
N SER A 48 0.08 -12.45 -0.22
CA SER A 48 0.28 -13.79 -0.77
C SER A 48 -1.02 -14.59 -0.86
N LEU A 49 -1.89 -14.51 0.17
CA LEU A 49 -3.20 -15.17 0.12
C LEU A 49 -4.13 -14.54 -0.94
N CYS A 50 -4.07 -13.23 -1.14
CA CYS A 50 -4.87 -12.56 -2.17
C CYS A 50 -4.46 -12.98 -3.59
N LEU A 51 -3.17 -13.26 -3.80
CA LEU A 51 -2.63 -13.64 -5.09
C LEU A 51 -3.07 -15.04 -5.56
N GLU A 52 -3.62 -15.87 -4.66
CA GLU A 52 -4.20 -17.16 -5.04
C GLU A 52 -5.48 -17.04 -5.88
N GLU A 53 -6.24 -15.94 -5.70
CA GLU A 53 -7.51 -15.71 -6.42
C GLU A 53 -7.44 -14.53 -7.40
N ILE A 54 -6.55 -13.56 -7.19
CA ILE A 54 -6.46 -12.34 -8.00
C ILE A 54 -5.16 -12.33 -8.81
N PRO A 55 -5.22 -12.01 -10.12
CA PRO A 55 -4.02 -11.86 -10.92
C PRO A 55 -3.03 -10.87 -10.32
N ILE A 56 -1.75 -11.24 -10.32
CA ILE A 56 -0.70 -10.47 -9.66
C ILE A 56 -0.63 -9.02 -10.13
N GLY A 57 -0.86 -8.76 -11.42
CA GLY A 57 -0.90 -7.40 -11.97
C GLY A 57 -2.02 -6.53 -11.38
N VAL A 58 -3.22 -7.11 -11.18
CA VAL A 58 -4.37 -6.38 -10.61
C VAL A 58 -4.15 -6.15 -9.12
N ALA A 59 -3.69 -7.18 -8.40
CA ALA A 59 -3.40 -7.08 -6.98
C ALA A 59 -2.35 -5.99 -6.69
N TYR A 60 -1.22 -6.00 -7.41
CA TYR A 60 -0.16 -4.99 -7.23
C TYR A 60 -0.60 -3.58 -7.63
N ALA A 61 -1.40 -3.43 -8.69
CA ALA A 61 -1.93 -2.13 -9.10
C ALA A 61 -2.81 -1.52 -8.00
N VAL A 62 -3.76 -2.30 -7.47
CA VAL A 62 -4.65 -1.84 -6.39
C VAL A 62 -3.85 -1.61 -5.10
N TRP A 63 -2.96 -2.53 -4.75
CA TRP A 63 -2.10 -2.43 -3.58
C TRP A 63 -1.28 -1.14 -3.59
N SER A 64 -0.58 -0.87 -4.69
CA SER A 64 0.26 0.32 -4.85
C SER A 64 -0.57 1.61 -4.84
N GLY A 65 -1.72 1.64 -5.52
CA GLY A 65 -2.57 2.83 -5.56
C GLY A 65 -3.15 3.22 -4.22
N VAL A 66 -3.82 2.25 -3.58
CA VAL A 66 -4.46 2.49 -2.29
C VAL A 66 -3.40 2.76 -1.23
N GLY A 67 -2.26 2.05 -1.28
CA GLY A 67 -1.11 2.28 -0.41
C GLY A 67 -0.62 3.72 -0.49
N ILE A 68 -0.32 4.23 -1.70
CA ILE A 68 0.19 5.60 -1.90
C ILE A 68 -0.79 6.66 -1.39
N ILE A 69 -2.07 6.54 -1.73
CA ILE A 69 -3.11 7.50 -1.27
C ILE A 69 -3.21 7.46 0.25
N SER A 70 -3.26 6.27 0.85
CA SER A 70 -3.40 6.10 2.29
C SER A 70 -2.19 6.64 3.03
N ILE A 71 -0.97 6.35 2.55
CA ILE A 71 0.28 6.88 3.12
C ILE A 71 0.33 8.39 3.00
N ALA A 72 -0.11 8.98 1.88
CA ALA A 72 -0.18 10.42 1.70
C ALA A 72 -1.14 11.08 2.72
N VAL A 73 -2.33 10.50 2.91
CA VAL A 73 -3.31 10.97 3.91
C VAL A 73 -2.75 10.83 5.33
N VAL A 74 -2.16 9.68 5.67
CA VAL A 74 -1.55 9.44 6.98
C VAL A 74 -0.38 10.38 7.23
N SER A 75 0.45 10.65 6.20
CA SER A 75 1.57 11.57 6.30
C SER A 75 1.12 13.02 6.52
N TYR A 76 0.03 13.42 5.87
CA TYR A 76 -0.61 14.70 6.12
C TYR A 76 -1.16 14.80 7.55
N LEU A 77 -1.84 13.76 8.05
CA LEU A 77 -2.46 13.79 9.39
C LEU A 77 -1.46 13.69 10.54
N ILE A 78 -0.52 12.74 10.46
CA ILE A 78 0.42 12.43 11.56
C ILE A 78 1.63 13.37 11.53
N TYR A 79 2.16 13.64 10.33
CA TYR A 79 3.41 14.38 10.18
C TYR A 79 3.22 15.82 9.70
N ASN A 80 1.97 16.24 9.47
CA ASN A 80 1.63 17.55 8.90
C ASN A 80 2.40 17.83 7.58
N GLN A 81 2.79 16.76 6.88
CA GLN A 81 3.51 16.84 5.62
C GLN A 81 2.48 17.07 4.52
N ARG A 82 2.37 18.32 4.10
CA ARG A 82 1.49 18.68 2.99
C ARG A 82 2.08 18.13 1.69
N PRO A 83 1.36 17.27 0.95
CA PRO A 83 1.80 16.92 -0.38
C PRO A 83 1.85 18.21 -1.21
N ASP A 84 2.98 18.42 -1.88
CA ASP A 84 3.16 19.52 -2.82
C ASP A 84 2.15 19.36 -3.97
N SER A 85 1.75 20.46 -4.60
CA SER A 85 1.00 20.50 -5.86
C SER A 85 1.53 19.50 -6.90
N SER A 86 2.85 19.35 -7.01
CA SER A 86 3.50 18.35 -7.88
C SER A 86 3.22 16.90 -7.45
N ALA A 87 3.22 16.61 -6.15
CA ALA A 87 2.89 15.29 -5.61
C ALA A 87 1.43 14.92 -5.87
N ILE A 88 0.51 15.89 -5.78
CA ILE A 88 -0.92 15.69 -6.08
C ILE A 88 -1.12 15.31 -7.55
N ILE A 89 -0.45 16.01 -8.47
CA ILE A 89 -0.50 15.68 -9.90
C ILE A 89 0.06 14.28 -10.15
N GLY A 90 1.19 13.93 -9.53
CA GLY A 90 1.78 12.60 -9.62
C GLY A 90 0.83 11.49 -9.14
N MET A 91 0.18 11.69 -7.97
CA MET A 91 -0.82 10.76 -7.45
C MET A 91 -2.01 10.61 -8.42
N ALA A 92 -2.48 11.68 -9.05
CA ALA A 92 -3.55 11.61 -10.04
C ALA A 92 -3.17 10.76 -11.26
N PHE A 93 -1.92 10.85 -11.74
CA PHE A 93 -1.42 9.99 -12.81
C PHE A 93 -1.33 8.52 -12.40
N ILE A 94 -0.88 8.23 -11.17
CA ILE A 94 -0.83 6.86 -10.64
C ILE A 94 -2.22 6.25 -10.60
N ILE A 95 -3.21 6.98 -10.06
CA ILE A 95 -4.61 6.55 -10.03
C ILE A 95 -5.13 6.28 -11.44
N THR A 96 -4.83 7.17 -12.39
CA THR A 96 -5.23 7.00 -13.79
C THR A 96 -4.63 5.73 -14.39
N GLY A 97 -3.34 5.46 -14.15
CA GLY A 97 -2.68 4.24 -14.59
C GLY A 97 -3.35 2.97 -14.03
N ILE A 98 -3.73 2.99 -12.77
CA ILE A 98 -4.41 1.85 -12.11
C ILE A 98 -5.81 1.63 -12.69
N VAL A 99 -6.56 2.71 -12.93
CA VAL A 99 -7.88 2.62 -13.58
C VAL A 99 -7.75 2.01 -14.97
N ILE A 100 -6.74 2.43 -15.74
CA ILE A 100 -6.47 1.86 -17.07
C ILE A 100 -6.15 0.37 -16.95
N MET A 101 -5.23 -0.01 -16.05
CA MET A 101 -4.89 -1.41 -15.83
C MET A 101 -6.10 -2.25 -15.43
N ARG A 102 -6.96 -1.74 -14.53
CA ARG A 102 -8.10 -2.51 -14.04
C ARG A 102 -9.24 -2.64 -15.07
N LEU A 103 -9.49 -1.59 -15.88
CA LEU A 103 -10.62 -1.56 -16.81
C LEU A 103 -10.28 -2.08 -18.20
N PHE A 104 -9.03 -1.96 -18.64
CA PHE A 104 -8.63 -2.28 -20.01
C PHE A 104 -7.62 -3.43 -20.11
N SER A 105 -7.03 -3.88 -19.00
CA SER A 105 -6.06 -4.97 -19.03
C SER A 105 -6.70 -6.31 -18.67
N ASP A 106 -6.99 -7.12 -19.69
CA ASP A 106 -7.21 -8.56 -19.54
C ASP A 106 -5.84 -9.25 -19.40
N VAL A 107 -5.17 -9.06 -18.26
CA VAL A 107 -4.00 -9.89 -17.93
C VAL A 107 -4.52 -11.29 -17.62
N ARG A 108 -4.70 -12.09 -18.68
CA ARG A 108 -5.09 -13.49 -18.62
C ARG A 108 -3.90 -14.25 -18.08
N ILE A 109 -4.10 -14.97 -16.98
CA ILE A 109 -3.15 -15.95 -16.49
C ILE A 109 -3.40 -17.21 -17.30
N ASP A 110 -2.50 -17.50 -18.22
CA ASP A 110 -2.31 -18.83 -18.82
C ASP A 110 -1.72 -19.83 -17.80
#